data_AF-A0A9P3MVB0-F1
#
_entry.id   AF-A0A9P3MVB0-F1
#
_cell.length_a   1.000
_cell.length_b   1.000
_cell.length_c   1.000
_cell.angle_alpha   90.00
_cell.angle_beta   90.00
_cell.angle_gamma   90.00
#
_symmetry.space_group_name_H-M   'P 1'
#
loop_
_entity.id
_entity.type
_entity.pdbx_description
1 polymer ?
#
loop_
_entity_poly.entity_id
_entity_poly.type
_entity_poly.pdbx_seq_one_letter_code
_entity_poly.pdbx_strand_id
1 'polypeptide(L)'
;MGMRSFWREAVAGLPDGASIAAVILYSDATELAKDGSATGHPVYVSLGNISSGERWKPHGRRLAALLPDFSKHVVKPGVDVARRRLEIFHTCLEKILEKQKEVESTGMRMKDPLGVVRYVRPLLYAYVGDYPEQCKVAGTKMGNQTRFPCPKCLISNENLANADARWEYRTEEGQKLTLAQLQAFRGRTALARAETVESTHRVKVGIWGFPNGSTTWGNPYRSLMCDVMHIRQSLFRLPSEGKHYFANRGVFQAFEHQSVMQVLPIILELVNAPAAIREVVSLYVYWHTEVWLRPYHTEDSLDVLDLLTKKLVAKLVDVFGEQQSSEFNLPKVHAMLHVVDDIRRGGIPAHYCTDMYEHLHIALMKRPYRTSNKKNVESQIARKALVAELVDILARQEEGAEDSAARNGALSQGPIGHVTHALTFIVEWPFRLVKTTRYTIGMHSSLEPLLFSTAGRGSPTLLLLITPLTTQMHKDSASYS
;
A
#
# COMPACT_ATOMS: atom_id res chain seq x y z
N MET A 1 -12.53 7.01 18.24
CA MET A 1 -12.25 8.19 17.41
C MET A 1 -13.15 8.11 16.20
N GLY A 2 -14.00 9.10 15.92
CA GLY A 2 -14.87 9.08 14.74
C GLY A 2 -14.14 9.53 13.47
N MET A 3 -14.64 9.15 12.31
CA MET A 3 -14.21 9.59 10.97
C MET A 3 -14.08 11.11 10.89
N ARG A 4 -15.02 11.86 11.48
CA ARG A 4 -14.97 13.34 11.53
C ARG A 4 -13.83 13.87 12.41
N SER A 5 -13.49 13.20 13.50
CA SER A 5 -12.38 13.65 14.36
C SER A 5 -11.01 13.48 13.69
N PHE A 6 -10.79 12.38 12.97
CA PHE A 6 -9.55 12.16 12.24
C PHE A 6 -9.27 13.28 11.23
N TRP A 7 -10.24 13.56 10.34
CA TRP A 7 -10.06 14.58 9.30
C TRP A 7 -10.02 15.99 9.87
N ARG A 8 -10.78 16.27 10.94
CA ARG A 8 -10.73 17.56 11.62
C ARG A 8 -9.35 17.83 12.21
N GLU A 9 -8.72 16.83 12.83
CA GLU A 9 -7.36 16.95 13.36
C GLU A 9 -6.31 17.07 12.25
N ALA A 10 -6.43 16.30 11.16
CA ALA A 10 -5.49 16.36 10.05
C ALA A 10 -5.52 17.73 9.32
N VAL A 11 -6.69 18.37 9.26
CA VAL A 11 -6.88 19.71 8.69
C VAL A 11 -6.56 20.82 9.71
N ALA A 12 -6.49 20.50 11.01
CA ALA A 12 -6.20 21.50 12.03
C ALA A 12 -4.87 22.22 11.77
N GLY A 13 -4.88 23.54 11.95
CA GLY A 13 -3.73 24.40 11.71
C GLY A 13 -3.39 24.64 10.24
N LEU A 14 -4.22 24.19 9.29
CA LEU A 14 -4.10 24.58 7.88
C LEU A 14 -4.78 25.93 7.62
N PRO A 15 -4.26 26.75 6.68
CA PRO A 15 -4.95 27.94 6.20
C PRO A 15 -6.33 27.63 5.59
N ASP A 16 -7.23 28.60 5.61
CA ASP A 16 -8.53 28.47 4.94
C ASP A 16 -8.35 28.18 3.44
N GLY A 17 -9.12 27.20 2.94
CA GLY A 17 -9.02 26.73 1.56
C GLY A 17 -7.85 25.78 1.27
N ALA A 18 -7.05 25.42 2.28
CA ALA A 18 -6.06 24.36 2.16
C ALA A 18 -6.68 22.99 1.89
N SER A 19 -5.93 22.12 1.24
CA SER A 19 -6.34 20.75 0.90
C SER A 19 -5.37 19.72 1.45
N ILE A 20 -5.86 18.55 1.83
CA ILE A 20 -5.01 17.40 2.15
C ILE A 20 -4.79 16.60 0.87
N ALA A 21 -3.53 16.33 0.52
CA ALA A 21 -3.17 15.32 -0.47
C ALA A 21 -2.98 13.97 0.24
N ALA A 22 -3.97 13.09 0.10
CA ALA A 22 -3.97 11.77 0.73
C ALA A 22 -3.05 10.80 -0.04
N VAL A 23 -1.77 10.75 0.30
CA VAL A 23 -0.77 9.94 -0.41
C VAL A 23 -0.96 8.46 -0.09
N ILE A 24 -1.15 7.64 -1.13
CA ILE A 24 -1.28 6.19 -1.05
C ILE A 24 -0.05 5.56 -1.67
N LEU A 25 0.60 4.68 -0.93
CA LEU A 25 1.72 3.88 -1.40
C LEU A 25 1.32 2.42 -1.53
N TYR A 26 1.93 1.75 -2.50
CA TYR A 26 1.92 0.30 -2.61
C TYR A 26 3.29 -0.16 -3.07
N SER A 27 3.79 -1.21 -2.45
CA SER A 27 4.97 -1.93 -2.92
C SER A 27 4.69 -3.41 -2.86
N ASP A 28 5.13 -4.13 -3.87
CA ASP A 28 5.08 -5.58 -3.86
C ASP A 28 6.08 -6.12 -4.88
N ALA A 29 6.75 -7.21 -4.52
CA ALA A 29 7.72 -7.84 -5.39
C ALA A 29 7.00 -8.69 -6.45
N THR A 30 7.31 -8.47 -7.73
CA THR A 30 6.65 -9.15 -8.83
C THR A 30 7.65 -9.83 -9.75
N GLU A 31 7.31 -11.04 -10.20
CA GLU A 31 8.06 -11.76 -11.22
C GLU A 31 7.83 -11.12 -12.59
N LEU A 32 8.92 -10.71 -13.23
CA LEU A 32 8.91 -10.08 -14.55
C LEU A 32 9.04 -11.13 -15.67
N ALA A 33 9.79 -12.18 -15.41
CA ALA A 33 9.98 -13.31 -16.32
C ALA A 33 9.25 -14.55 -15.78
N LYS A 34 8.64 -15.34 -16.68
CA LYS A 34 7.86 -16.54 -16.31
C LYS A 34 8.69 -17.65 -15.66
N ASP A 35 10.00 -17.63 -15.89
CA ASP A 35 10.96 -18.59 -15.35
C ASP A 35 11.57 -18.13 -14.01
N GLY A 36 11.06 -17.05 -13.42
CA GLY A 36 11.60 -16.45 -12.19
C GLY A 36 12.98 -15.80 -12.37
N SER A 37 13.52 -15.75 -13.59
CA SER A 37 14.86 -15.23 -13.85
C SER A 37 14.98 -13.73 -13.62
N ALA A 38 13.87 -12.99 -13.55
CA ALA A 38 13.87 -11.56 -13.25
C ALA A 38 12.70 -11.20 -12.35
N THR A 39 13.01 -10.47 -11.28
CA THR A 39 12.02 -9.87 -10.39
C THR A 39 12.16 -8.36 -10.40
N GLY A 40 11.09 -7.65 -10.07
CA GLY A 40 11.10 -6.22 -9.85
C GLY A 40 10.25 -5.89 -8.65
N HIS A 41 10.66 -4.89 -7.88
CA HIS A 41 9.92 -4.46 -6.70
C HIS A 41 9.53 -2.98 -6.86
N PRO A 42 8.45 -2.70 -7.61
CA PRO A 42 7.95 -1.33 -7.80
C PRO A 42 7.37 -0.75 -6.51
N VAL A 43 7.46 0.57 -6.41
CA VAL A 43 6.68 1.39 -5.48
C VAL A 43 5.78 2.29 -6.32
N TYR A 44 4.47 2.13 -6.18
CA TYR A 44 3.49 3.00 -6.81
C TYR A 44 3.01 4.06 -5.81
N VAL A 45 2.68 5.23 -6.35
CA VAL A 45 2.04 6.31 -5.61
C VAL A 45 0.72 6.70 -6.27
N SER A 46 -0.28 7.00 -5.45
CA SER A 46 -1.58 7.53 -5.87
C SER A 46 -2.09 8.53 -4.83
N LEU A 47 -3.18 9.23 -5.17
CA LEU A 47 -3.86 10.14 -4.25
C LEU A 47 -5.26 9.63 -3.93
N GLY A 48 -5.59 9.53 -2.64
CA GLY A 48 -6.94 9.22 -2.17
C GLY A 48 -7.99 10.26 -2.59
N ASN A 49 -7.56 11.45 -3.01
CA ASN A 49 -8.39 12.51 -3.57
C ASN A 49 -8.97 12.14 -4.96
N ILE A 50 -8.38 11.17 -5.65
CA ILE A 50 -8.85 10.68 -6.94
C ILE A 50 -9.92 9.61 -6.69
N SER A 51 -11.02 9.66 -7.44
CA SER A 51 -12.07 8.64 -7.36
C SER A 51 -11.50 7.24 -7.56
N SER A 52 -12.09 6.22 -6.92
CA SER A 52 -11.62 4.84 -7.07
C SER A 52 -11.59 4.40 -8.53
N GLY A 53 -12.66 4.63 -9.30
CA GLY A 53 -12.74 4.26 -10.72
C GLY A 53 -11.64 4.88 -11.59
N GLU A 54 -11.26 6.13 -11.33
CA GLU A 54 -10.16 6.76 -12.08
C GLU A 54 -8.79 6.31 -11.60
N ARG A 55 -8.63 6.05 -10.29
CA ARG A 55 -7.38 5.47 -9.79
C ARG A 55 -7.02 4.17 -10.50
N TRP A 56 -8.02 3.35 -10.82
CA TRP A 56 -7.84 2.02 -11.44
C TRP A 56 -7.17 2.05 -12.80
N LYS A 57 -7.08 3.23 -13.42
CA LYS A 57 -6.51 3.42 -14.73
C LYS A 57 -5.02 3.80 -14.64
N PRO A 58 -4.22 3.60 -15.70
CA PRO A 58 -2.80 3.92 -15.68
C PRO A 58 -2.47 5.33 -15.20
N HIS A 59 -3.26 6.34 -15.59
CA HIS A 59 -3.10 7.73 -15.14
C HIS A 59 -3.57 8.00 -13.70
N GLY A 60 -4.26 7.08 -13.04
CA GLY A 60 -4.65 7.27 -11.64
C GLY A 60 -3.50 7.16 -10.63
N ARG A 61 -2.33 6.73 -11.10
CA ARG A 61 -1.17 6.31 -10.30
C ARG A 61 0.13 6.53 -11.04
N ARG A 62 1.24 6.51 -10.32
CA ARG A 62 2.58 6.61 -10.91
C ARG A 62 3.52 5.59 -10.31
N LEU A 63 4.43 5.07 -11.13
CA LEU A 63 5.61 4.35 -10.65
C LEU A 63 6.59 5.36 -10.02
N ALA A 64 6.63 5.42 -8.69
CA ALA A 64 7.48 6.35 -7.94
C ALA A 64 8.93 5.87 -7.88
N ALA A 65 9.13 4.56 -7.69
CA ALA A 65 10.46 3.96 -7.62
C ALA A 65 10.47 2.49 -8.05
N LEU A 66 11.66 2.02 -8.41
CA LEU A 66 11.97 0.59 -8.55
C LEU A 66 13.00 0.26 -7.49
N LEU A 67 12.61 -0.56 -6.51
CA LEU A 67 13.53 -0.99 -5.47
C LEU A 67 14.54 -1.99 -6.06
N PRO A 68 15.81 -1.90 -5.64
CA PRO A 68 16.86 -2.75 -6.16
C PRO A 68 16.65 -4.23 -5.80
N ASP A 69 16.85 -5.12 -6.78
CA ASP A 69 16.87 -6.57 -6.58
C ASP A 69 18.30 -7.05 -6.33
N PHE A 70 18.53 -7.62 -5.14
CA PHE A 70 19.82 -8.17 -4.73
C PHE A 70 19.87 -9.69 -4.74
N SER A 71 18.85 -10.37 -5.29
CA SER A 71 18.79 -11.84 -5.36
C SER A 71 20.01 -12.45 -6.04
N LYS A 72 20.61 -11.73 -7.00
CA LYS A 72 21.71 -12.22 -7.86
C LYS A 72 23.12 -11.78 -7.44
N HIS A 73 23.27 -11.04 -6.34
CA HIS A 73 24.57 -10.49 -5.95
C HIS A 73 25.37 -11.51 -5.10
N VAL A 74 26.69 -11.55 -5.30
CA VAL A 74 27.59 -12.40 -4.48
C VAL A 74 27.59 -11.87 -3.05
N VAL A 75 27.20 -12.72 -2.11
CA VAL A 75 27.17 -12.39 -0.69
C VAL A 75 28.39 -12.97 0.01
N LYS A 76 29.09 -12.14 0.79
CA LYS A 76 30.21 -12.62 1.61
C LYS A 76 29.72 -13.60 2.69
N PRO A 77 30.49 -14.64 3.03
CA PRO A 77 30.18 -15.53 4.14
C PRO A 77 29.98 -14.75 5.45
N GLY A 78 28.99 -15.18 6.25
CA GLY A 78 28.69 -14.56 7.56
C GLY A 78 27.83 -13.30 7.51
N VAL A 79 27.38 -12.85 6.33
CA VAL A 79 26.42 -11.75 6.21
C VAL A 79 24.99 -12.25 6.38
N ASP A 80 24.24 -11.58 7.24
CA ASP A 80 22.79 -11.75 7.35
C ASP A 80 22.09 -11.05 6.17
N VAL A 81 21.91 -11.82 5.09
CA VAL A 81 21.36 -11.32 3.82
C VAL A 81 19.95 -10.79 3.98
N ALA A 82 19.14 -11.46 4.80
CA ALA A 82 17.75 -11.10 5.03
C ALA A 82 17.65 -9.72 5.69
N ARG A 83 18.39 -9.50 6.79
CA ARG A 83 18.46 -8.19 7.43
C ARG A 83 19.02 -7.12 6.51
N ARG A 84 20.07 -7.43 5.74
CA ARG A 84 20.68 -6.45 4.84
C ARG A 84 19.72 -6.01 3.73
N ARG A 85 18.92 -6.93 3.18
CA ARG A 85 17.85 -6.60 2.23
C ARG A 85 16.80 -5.68 2.87
N LEU A 86 16.44 -5.94 4.13
CA LEU A 86 15.49 -5.11 4.87
C LEU A 86 16.04 -3.71 5.18
N GLU A 87 17.31 -3.59 5.58
CA GLU A 87 17.99 -2.30 5.77
C GLU A 87 17.96 -1.46 4.48
N ILE A 88 18.24 -2.08 3.33
CA ILE A 88 18.20 -1.38 2.05
C ILE A 88 16.78 -1.00 1.68
N PHE A 89 15.80 -1.89 1.88
CA PHE A 89 14.38 -1.58 1.68
C PHE A 89 13.97 -0.32 2.45
N HIS A 90 14.27 -0.26 3.75
CA HIS A 90 13.94 0.90 4.57
C HIS A 90 14.73 2.15 4.20
N THR A 91 15.98 2.01 3.78
CA THR A 91 16.79 3.15 3.28
C THR A 91 16.17 3.73 2.01
N CYS A 92 15.74 2.88 1.07
CA CYS A 92 15.05 3.32 -0.13
C CYS A 92 13.70 3.97 0.21
N LEU A 93 12.92 3.36 1.09
CA LEU A 93 11.62 3.88 1.51
C LEU A 93 11.75 5.24 2.22
N GLU A 94 12.75 5.39 3.10
CA GLU A 94 13.09 6.67 3.73
C GLU A 94 13.39 7.73 2.68
N LYS A 95 14.15 7.38 1.63
CA LYS A 95 14.49 8.31 0.55
C LYS A 95 13.29 8.70 -0.31
N ILE A 96 12.39 7.76 -0.59
CA ILE A 96 11.14 8.01 -1.32
C ILE A 96 10.24 8.98 -0.54
N LEU A 97 10.19 8.82 0.79
CA LEU A 97 9.33 9.60 1.67
C LEU A 97 9.96 10.92 2.18
N GLU A 98 11.25 11.14 1.96
CA GLU A 98 12.02 12.28 2.49
C GLU A 98 11.31 13.62 2.27
N LYS A 99 10.91 13.89 1.03
CA LYS A 99 10.23 15.14 0.68
C LYS A 99 8.85 15.26 1.29
N GLN A 100 8.15 14.13 1.45
CA GLN A 100 6.84 14.12 2.09
C GLN A 100 6.95 14.47 3.57
N LYS A 101 7.96 13.94 4.26
CA LYS A 101 8.23 14.24 5.67
C LYS A 101 8.59 15.71 5.87
N GLU A 102 9.39 16.30 4.97
CA GLU A 102 9.77 17.72 5.02
C GLU A 102 8.57 18.67 4.97
N VAL A 103 7.57 18.35 4.14
CA VAL A 103 6.43 19.25 3.87
C VAL A 103 5.11 18.82 4.52
N GLU A 104 5.10 17.77 5.34
CA GLU A 104 3.87 17.33 6.03
C GLU A 104 3.38 18.39 7.04
N SER A 105 4.28 18.96 7.86
CA SER A 105 3.89 19.97 8.85
C SER A 105 3.62 21.33 8.20
N THR A 106 4.53 21.76 7.32
CA THR A 106 4.56 23.09 6.69
C THR A 106 3.70 23.21 5.45
N GLY A 107 3.16 22.11 4.94
CA GLY A 107 2.47 22.06 3.65
C GLY A 107 3.34 22.54 2.49
N MET A 108 2.73 22.65 1.32
CA MET A 108 3.36 23.29 0.17
C MET A 108 2.33 24.01 -0.68
N ARG A 109 2.78 25.04 -1.40
CA ARG A 109 1.96 25.74 -2.38
C ARG A 109 2.11 25.03 -3.72
N MET A 110 0.99 24.75 -4.35
CA MET A 110 0.94 24.10 -5.65
C MET A 110 -0.10 24.77 -6.51
N LYS A 111 0.15 24.81 -7.82
CA LYS A 111 -0.90 25.17 -8.76
C LYS A 111 -1.85 24.00 -8.88
N ASP A 112 -3.11 24.30 -8.67
CA ASP A 112 -4.17 23.45 -9.12
C ASP A 112 -4.27 23.53 -10.67
N PRO A 113 -5.11 22.68 -11.26
CA PRO A 113 -5.28 22.57 -12.72
C PRO A 113 -5.92 23.81 -13.35
N LEU A 114 -6.64 24.61 -12.56
CA LEU A 114 -7.20 25.90 -12.98
C LEU A 114 -6.15 27.01 -12.88
N GLY A 115 -4.89 26.67 -12.56
CA GLY A 115 -3.79 27.60 -12.34
C GLY A 115 -3.85 28.29 -10.97
N VAL A 116 -4.80 27.95 -10.11
CA VAL A 116 -4.99 28.56 -8.80
C VAL A 116 -4.01 27.94 -7.82
N VAL A 117 -3.20 28.79 -7.18
CA VAL A 117 -2.26 28.31 -6.16
C VAL A 117 -3.03 27.92 -4.90
N ARG A 118 -3.03 26.62 -4.60
CA ARG A 118 -3.60 26.04 -3.38
C ARG A 118 -2.50 25.66 -2.41
N TYR A 119 -2.83 25.73 -1.13
CA TYR A 119 -1.99 25.20 -0.08
C TYR A 119 -2.37 23.74 0.15
N VAL A 120 -1.39 22.85 0.11
CA VAL A 120 -1.59 21.40 0.16
C VAL A 120 -0.72 20.78 1.24
N ARG A 121 -1.33 20.00 2.13
CA ARG A 121 -0.63 19.15 3.09
C ARG A 121 -0.61 17.72 2.57
N PRO A 122 0.55 17.14 2.23
CA PRO A 122 0.64 15.72 1.95
C PRO A 122 0.49 14.93 3.25
N LEU A 123 -0.32 13.89 3.24
CA LEU A 123 -0.51 12.99 4.37
C LEU A 123 -0.20 11.57 3.90
N LEU A 124 0.61 10.82 4.66
CA LEU A 124 0.75 9.38 4.42
C LEU A 124 -0.57 8.70 4.79
N TYR A 125 -1.44 8.57 3.80
CA TYR A 125 -2.82 8.18 3.99
C TYR A 125 -2.93 6.68 4.19
N ALA A 126 -2.39 5.93 3.23
CA ALA A 126 -2.40 4.48 3.22
C ALA A 126 -1.09 3.92 2.66
N TYR A 127 -0.60 2.85 3.27
CA TYR A 127 0.35 1.93 2.68
C TYR A 127 -0.39 0.61 2.49
N VAL A 128 -0.57 0.25 1.22
CA VAL A 128 -1.31 -0.94 0.81
C VAL A 128 -0.32 -2.06 0.56
N GLY A 129 -0.57 -3.21 1.16
CA GLY A 129 0.23 -4.42 1.02
C GLY A 129 -0.40 -5.56 1.80
N ASP A 130 0.00 -6.78 1.49
CA ASP A 130 -0.44 -7.96 2.23
C ASP A 130 0.26 -8.06 3.60
N TYR A 131 -0.08 -9.06 4.41
CA TYR A 131 0.49 -9.20 5.76
C TYR A 131 2.04 -9.27 5.78
N PRO A 132 2.70 -10.12 4.98
CA PRO A 132 4.16 -10.12 4.86
C PRO A 132 4.75 -8.74 4.49
N GLU A 133 4.15 -8.03 3.54
CA GLU A 133 4.63 -6.71 3.14
C GLU A 133 4.41 -5.67 4.24
N GLN A 134 3.26 -5.69 4.92
CA GLN A 134 3.01 -4.81 6.07
C GLN A 134 4.03 -5.02 7.18
N CYS A 135 4.40 -6.27 7.48
CA CYS A 135 5.47 -6.58 8.43
C CYS A 135 6.82 -6.01 7.97
N LYS A 136 7.14 -6.14 6.68
CA LYS A 136 8.36 -5.56 6.08
C LYS A 136 8.39 -4.05 6.21
N VAL A 137 7.27 -3.37 5.97
CA VAL A 137 7.14 -1.91 6.06
C VAL A 137 7.19 -1.43 7.51
N ALA A 138 6.57 -2.17 8.43
CA ALA A 138 6.57 -1.89 9.87
C ALA A 138 7.91 -2.18 10.56
N GLY A 139 8.79 -2.98 9.93
CA GLY A 139 10.00 -3.50 10.55
C GLY A 139 9.73 -4.61 11.58
N THR A 140 8.55 -5.25 11.51
CA THR A 140 8.14 -6.29 12.46
C THR A 140 8.43 -7.69 11.93
N LYS A 141 8.67 -8.63 12.84
CA LYS A 141 8.83 -10.04 12.49
C LYS A 141 7.46 -10.62 12.06
N MET A 142 7.48 -11.53 11.10
CA MET A 142 6.28 -12.22 10.62
C MET A 142 5.99 -13.47 11.45
N GLY A 143 4.70 -13.77 11.64
CA GLY A 143 4.21 -15.08 12.08
C GLY A 143 3.84 -15.15 13.55
N ASN A 144 3.09 -16.20 13.91
CA ASN A 144 2.40 -16.29 15.20
C ASN A 144 3.32 -16.68 16.37
N GLN A 145 4.60 -16.97 16.08
CA GLN A 145 5.62 -17.31 17.08
C GLN A 145 6.25 -16.07 17.72
N THR A 146 5.99 -14.89 17.16
CA THR A 146 6.47 -13.62 17.72
C THR A 146 5.45 -13.11 18.74
N ARG A 147 5.89 -12.48 19.84
CA ARG A 147 4.99 -12.03 20.92
C ARG A 147 3.92 -11.05 20.44
N PHE A 148 4.27 -10.16 19.52
CA PHE A 148 3.42 -9.11 18.97
C PHE A 148 3.35 -9.22 17.44
N PRO A 149 2.54 -10.11 16.88
CA PRO A 149 2.60 -10.45 15.45
C PRO A 149 1.84 -9.49 14.54
N CYS A 150 1.08 -8.53 15.10
CA CYS A 150 0.41 -7.48 14.33
C CYS A 150 1.40 -6.36 13.95
N PRO A 151 1.46 -5.92 12.68
CA PRO A 151 2.32 -4.80 12.26
C PRO A 151 1.78 -3.44 12.71
N LYS A 152 0.52 -3.35 13.14
CA LYS A 152 -0.16 -2.09 13.51
C LYS A 152 -0.21 -1.84 15.01
N CYS A 153 -0.44 -2.88 15.81
CA CYS A 153 -0.65 -2.78 17.25
C CYS A 153 0.18 -3.78 18.04
N LEU A 154 0.20 -3.61 19.37
CA LEU A 154 0.95 -4.41 20.34
C LEU A 154 0.10 -5.54 20.93
N ILE A 155 -0.71 -6.22 20.11
CA ILE A 155 -1.48 -7.39 20.55
C ILE A 155 -0.58 -8.60 20.76
N SER A 156 -0.79 -9.36 21.84
CA SER A 156 -0.10 -10.63 22.06
C SER A 156 -0.53 -11.70 21.05
N ASN A 157 0.37 -12.62 20.67
CA ASN A 157 0.04 -13.78 19.83
C ASN A 157 -1.03 -14.70 20.42
N GLU A 158 -1.18 -14.73 21.74
CA GLU A 158 -2.22 -15.47 22.46
C GLU A 158 -3.61 -14.83 22.36
N ASN A 159 -3.68 -13.56 21.95
CA ASN A 159 -4.90 -12.75 21.98
C ASN A 159 -5.40 -12.36 20.57
N LEU A 160 -4.83 -12.91 19.50
CA LEU A 160 -5.14 -12.47 18.14
C LEU A 160 -6.62 -12.62 17.77
N ALA A 161 -7.31 -13.61 18.32
CA ALA A 161 -8.75 -13.81 18.15
C ALA A 161 -9.61 -13.07 19.18
N ASN A 162 -9.01 -12.37 20.16
CA ASN A 162 -9.75 -11.60 21.16
C ASN A 162 -10.33 -10.32 20.53
N ALA A 163 -11.63 -10.38 20.23
CA ALA A 163 -12.34 -9.30 19.57
C ALA A 163 -12.81 -8.17 20.52
N ASP A 164 -12.88 -8.45 21.82
CA ASP A 164 -13.43 -7.53 22.82
C ASP A 164 -12.44 -6.44 23.23
N ALA A 165 -11.15 -6.71 23.08
CA ALA A 165 -10.09 -5.75 23.38
C ALA A 165 -9.66 -4.93 22.16
N ARG A 166 -9.19 -3.71 22.42
CA ARG A 166 -8.39 -2.91 21.48
C ARG A 166 -7.02 -2.72 22.09
N TRP A 167 -6.00 -2.81 21.26
CA TRP A 167 -4.61 -2.81 21.68
C TRP A 167 -3.92 -1.53 21.23
N GLU A 168 -2.93 -1.10 22.00
CA GLU A 168 -2.17 0.10 21.67
C GLU A 168 -1.51 -0.04 20.31
N TYR A 169 -1.61 1.03 19.52
CA TYR A 169 -0.93 1.09 18.23
C TYR A 169 0.57 1.21 18.45
N ARG A 170 1.35 0.61 17.55
CA ARG A 170 2.79 0.83 17.51
C ARG A 170 3.06 2.31 17.25
N THR A 171 4.12 2.82 17.85
CA THR A 171 4.60 4.18 17.64
C THR A 171 6.08 4.15 17.27
N GLU A 172 6.54 5.18 16.57
CA GLU A 172 7.97 5.35 16.26
C GLU A 172 8.80 5.37 17.55
N GLU A 173 8.35 6.09 18.57
CA GLU A 173 9.02 6.18 19.86
C GLU A 173 9.13 4.82 20.56
N GLY A 174 8.01 4.09 20.66
CA GLY A 174 8.00 2.76 21.28
C GLY A 174 8.93 1.79 20.56
N GLN A 175 8.95 1.82 19.23
CA GLN A 175 9.82 0.94 18.46
C GLN A 175 11.30 1.34 18.51
N LYS A 176 11.62 2.64 18.61
CA LYS A 176 12.99 3.10 18.87
C LYS A 176 13.49 2.64 20.24
N LEU A 177 12.64 2.65 21.27
CA LEU A 177 12.98 2.13 22.59
C LEU A 177 13.27 0.62 22.52
N THR A 178 12.42 -0.15 21.82
CA THR A 178 12.67 -1.58 21.57
C THR A 178 13.99 -1.81 20.84
N LEU A 179 14.31 -1.01 19.81
CA LEU A 179 15.59 -1.11 19.11
C LEU A 179 16.79 -0.82 20.03
N ALA A 180 16.70 0.20 20.89
CA ALA A 180 17.75 0.51 21.86
C ALA A 180 17.95 -0.64 22.87
N GLN A 181 16.87 -1.28 23.32
CA GLN A 181 16.94 -2.47 24.17
C GLN A 181 17.59 -3.65 23.43
N LEU A 182 17.23 -3.90 22.18
CA LEU A 182 17.83 -4.96 21.36
C LEU A 182 19.34 -4.75 21.16
N GLN A 183 19.79 -3.49 21.04
CA GLN A 183 21.22 -3.16 20.93
C GLN A 183 22.03 -3.50 22.19
N ALA A 184 21.40 -3.61 23.37
CA ALA A 184 22.07 -3.96 24.61
C ALA A 184 22.39 -5.47 24.73
N PHE A 185 21.73 -6.33 23.97
CA PHE A 185 21.96 -7.78 24.04
C PHE A 185 23.32 -8.17 23.46
N ARG A 186 24.08 -8.97 24.22
CA ARG A 186 25.34 -9.57 23.75
C ARG A 186 25.11 -10.98 23.21
N GLY A 187 25.74 -11.31 22.08
CA GLY A 187 25.70 -12.64 21.47
C GLY A 187 24.58 -12.81 20.43
N ARG A 188 24.90 -13.50 19.32
CA ARG A 188 24.00 -13.62 18.16
C ARG A 188 22.70 -14.35 18.49
N THR A 189 22.77 -15.44 19.24
CA THR A 189 21.61 -16.29 19.57
C THR A 189 20.64 -15.60 20.52
N ALA A 190 21.15 -14.98 21.58
CA ALA A 190 20.34 -14.23 22.54
C ALA A 190 19.59 -13.08 21.86
N LEU A 191 20.30 -12.34 21.00
CA LEU A 191 19.72 -11.24 20.25
C LEU A 191 18.70 -11.71 19.20
N ALA A 192 18.95 -12.81 18.47
CA ALA A 192 17.95 -13.37 17.55
C ALA A 192 16.66 -13.79 18.27
N ARG A 193 16.77 -14.35 19.49
CA ARG A 193 15.61 -14.66 20.34
C ARG A 193 14.88 -13.40 20.79
N ALA A 194 15.62 -12.38 21.24
CA ALA A 194 15.06 -11.10 21.67
C ALA A 194 14.30 -10.40 20.52
N GLU A 195 14.83 -10.42 19.29
CA GLU A 195 14.12 -9.88 18.12
C GLU A 195 12.78 -10.59 17.86
N THR A 196 12.72 -11.91 18.05
CA THR A 196 11.47 -12.68 17.90
C THR A 196 10.50 -12.37 19.04
N VAL A 197 10.99 -12.27 20.27
CA VAL A 197 10.16 -11.90 21.45
C VAL A 197 9.60 -10.49 21.25
N GLU A 198 10.43 -9.50 20.95
CA GLU A 198 9.95 -8.14 20.73
C GLU A 198 9.29 -7.93 19.36
N SER A 199 9.24 -8.99 18.54
CA SER A 199 8.60 -8.99 17.22
C SER A 199 9.10 -7.89 16.29
N THR A 200 10.37 -7.54 16.44
CA THR A 200 10.97 -6.35 15.84
C THR A 200 12.31 -6.74 15.21
N HIS A 201 12.51 -6.34 13.96
CA HIS A 201 13.82 -6.45 13.31
C HIS A 201 14.73 -5.32 13.79
N ARG A 202 16.03 -5.59 14.00
CA ARG A 202 17.03 -4.60 14.41
C ARG A 202 17.42 -3.57 13.33
N VAL A 203 16.45 -3.04 12.58
CA VAL A 203 16.67 -2.13 11.45
C VAL A 203 16.01 -0.79 11.74
N LYS A 204 16.61 0.30 11.23
CA LYS A 204 15.92 1.59 11.19
C LYS A 204 14.79 1.50 10.19
N VAL A 205 13.57 1.84 10.61
CA VAL A 205 12.37 1.73 9.79
C VAL A 205 12.17 2.99 8.94
N GLY A 206 11.96 2.81 7.64
CA GLY A 206 11.92 3.89 6.66
C GLY A 206 10.68 4.80 6.72
N ILE A 207 9.56 4.32 7.29
CA ILE A 207 8.32 5.09 7.45
C ILE A 207 8.34 6.04 8.66
N TRP A 208 9.42 6.07 9.44
CA TRP A 208 9.59 6.98 10.59
C TRP A 208 10.01 8.40 10.19
N GLY A 209 9.89 9.36 11.10
CA GLY A 209 10.35 10.74 10.93
C GLY A 209 9.34 11.67 10.30
N PHE A 210 8.05 11.30 10.31
CA PHE A 210 6.97 12.24 10.00
C PHE A 210 6.79 13.21 11.18
N PRO A 211 6.71 14.53 10.96
CA PRO A 211 6.51 15.52 12.03
C PRO A 211 5.31 15.22 12.93
N ASN A 212 4.23 14.65 12.38
CA ASN A 212 3.03 14.29 13.13
C ASN A 212 2.96 12.79 13.47
N GLY A 213 4.06 12.05 13.35
CA GLY A 213 4.12 10.59 13.48
C GLY A 213 3.75 10.03 14.87
N SER A 214 3.79 10.87 15.91
CA SER A 214 3.32 10.51 17.27
C SER A 214 1.82 10.77 17.48
N THR A 215 1.17 11.51 16.58
CA THR A 215 -0.25 11.84 16.69
C THR A 215 -1.13 10.69 16.23
N THR A 216 -2.37 10.68 16.71
CA THR A 216 -3.38 9.68 16.37
C THR A 216 -3.68 9.61 14.87
N TRP A 217 -3.56 10.73 14.15
CA TRP A 217 -3.81 10.81 12.71
C TRP A 217 -2.54 10.66 11.85
N GLY A 218 -1.40 11.16 12.31
CA GLY A 218 -0.13 11.11 11.58
C GLY A 218 0.69 9.84 11.81
N ASN A 219 0.31 8.98 12.77
CA ASN A 219 1.04 7.74 13.05
C ASN A 219 1.18 6.84 11.79
N PRO A 220 2.41 6.56 11.33
CA PRO A 220 2.63 5.82 10.09
C PRO A 220 2.21 4.36 10.17
N TYR A 221 2.19 3.72 11.35
CA TYR A 221 1.69 2.35 11.52
C TYR A 221 0.19 2.24 11.27
N ARG A 222 -0.56 3.33 11.47
CA ARG A 222 -1.99 3.40 11.13
C ARG A 222 -2.24 3.56 9.64
N SER A 223 -1.22 3.91 8.85
CA SER A 223 -1.34 3.93 7.39
C SER A 223 -1.34 2.53 6.79
N LEU A 224 -0.85 1.50 7.50
CA LEU A 224 -0.87 0.12 7.03
C LEU A 224 -2.32 -0.37 6.96
N MET A 225 -2.90 -0.40 5.77
CA MET A 225 -4.33 -0.70 5.62
C MET A 225 -4.58 -2.21 5.64
N CYS A 226 -5.65 -2.63 6.30
CA CYS A 226 -6.09 -4.01 6.30
C CYS A 226 -6.36 -4.49 4.87
N ASP A 227 -5.77 -5.64 4.53
CA ASP A 227 -5.98 -6.29 3.25
C ASP A 227 -7.26 -7.16 3.30
N VAL A 228 -8.39 -6.50 3.04
CA VAL A 228 -9.71 -7.15 3.02
C VAL A 228 -9.78 -8.22 1.92
N MET A 229 -9.08 -8.06 0.79
CA MET A 229 -9.06 -9.05 -0.29
C MET A 229 -8.43 -10.36 0.18
N HIS A 230 -7.25 -10.31 0.78
CA HIS A 230 -6.60 -11.52 1.28
C HIS A 230 -7.35 -12.15 2.45
N ILE A 231 -8.04 -11.36 3.28
CA ILE A 231 -8.94 -11.89 4.31
C ILE A 231 -10.06 -12.71 3.66
N ARG A 232 -10.77 -12.14 2.68
CA ARG A 232 -11.85 -12.82 1.93
C ARG A 232 -11.39 -14.14 1.31
N GLN A 233 -10.20 -14.16 0.71
CA GLN A 233 -9.66 -15.36 0.04
C GLN A 233 -9.20 -16.45 0.99
N SER A 234 -8.86 -16.12 2.24
CA SER A 234 -8.20 -17.06 3.16
C SER A 234 -9.03 -17.51 4.35
N LEU A 235 -10.06 -16.75 4.76
CA LEU A 235 -10.86 -17.05 5.96
C LEU A 235 -11.62 -18.39 5.87
N PHE A 236 -11.97 -18.86 4.67
CA PHE A 236 -12.72 -20.12 4.44
C PHE A 236 -11.90 -21.27 3.83
N ARG A 237 -10.56 -21.24 3.91
CA ARG A 237 -9.79 -22.46 3.65
C ARG A 237 -9.96 -23.42 4.83
N LEU A 238 -11.02 -24.22 4.81
CA LEU A 238 -11.31 -25.23 5.82
C LEU A 238 -10.29 -26.39 5.77
N PRO A 239 -10.01 -27.07 6.91
CA PRO A 239 -9.08 -28.18 6.98
C PRO A 239 -9.50 -29.33 6.05
N SER A 240 -8.53 -29.99 5.43
CA SER A 240 -8.74 -31.17 4.59
C SER A 240 -8.54 -32.44 5.41
N GLU A 241 -9.45 -32.77 6.31
CA GLU A 241 -9.46 -34.10 6.93
C GLU A 241 -10.87 -34.69 6.97
N GLY A 242 -10.97 -35.95 6.55
CA GLY A 242 -12.24 -36.68 6.45
C GLY A 242 -12.89 -36.51 5.09
N LYS A 243 -13.44 -37.60 4.55
CA LYS A 243 -13.81 -37.74 3.14
C LYS A 243 -14.96 -36.80 2.74
N HIS A 244 -14.70 -36.10 1.63
CA HIS A 244 -15.54 -35.19 0.83
C HIS A 244 -15.66 -33.74 1.33
N TYR A 245 -15.14 -32.82 0.50
CA TYR A 245 -15.78 -31.57 0.00
C TYR A 245 -14.87 -30.80 -1.00
N PHE A 246 -13.55 -31.05 -1.01
CA PHE A 246 -12.58 -30.34 -1.90
C PHE A 246 -11.58 -31.25 -2.64
N ALA A 247 -12.01 -32.39 -3.16
CA ALA A 247 -11.10 -33.43 -3.68
C ALA A 247 -10.44 -33.15 -5.04
N ASN A 248 -10.78 -32.08 -5.77
CA ASN A 248 -10.10 -31.72 -7.02
C ASN A 248 -9.60 -30.26 -7.00
N ARG A 249 -8.33 -30.07 -6.65
CA ARG A 249 -7.62 -28.77 -6.61
C ARG A 249 -7.05 -28.33 -7.98
N GLY A 250 -7.41 -29.01 -9.06
CA GLY A 250 -6.89 -28.75 -10.40
C GLY A 250 -7.76 -27.78 -11.19
N VAL A 251 -7.25 -26.56 -11.37
CA VAL A 251 -7.69 -25.54 -12.35
C VAL A 251 -8.98 -24.79 -12.00
N PHE A 252 -8.84 -23.67 -11.32
CA PHE A 252 -9.76 -22.54 -11.46
C PHE A 252 -8.97 -21.25 -11.64
N GLN A 253 -8.97 -20.70 -12.86
CA GLN A 253 -8.47 -19.36 -13.18
C GLN A 253 -9.64 -18.41 -13.50
N ALA A 254 -9.35 -17.12 -13.28
CA ALA A 254 -10.08 -15.89 -13.63
C ALA A 254 -11.12 -15.34 -12.63
N PHE A 255 -10.60 -14.51 -11.72
CA PHE A 255 -10.88 -13.08 -11.53
C PHE A 255 -12.35 -12.62 -11.64
N GLU A 256 -12.84 -11.99 -10.55
CA GLU A 256 -14.19 -11.43 -10.29
C GLU A 256 -15.30 -12.38 -9.80
N HIS A 257 -15.11 -13.71 -9.83
CA HIS A 257 -16.13 -14.66 -9.33
C HIS A 257 -15.71 -15.52 -8.12
N GLN A 258 -14.47 -15.44 -7.62
CA GLN A 258 -13.94 -16.41 -6.63
C GLN A 258 -14.43 -16.26 -5.19
N SER A 259 -14.86 -15.07 -4.72
CA SER A 259 -15.37 -14.95 -3.34
C SER A 259 -16.79 -15.49 -3.18
N VAL A 260 -17.62 -15.35 -4.22
CA VAL A 260 -18.98 -15.89 -4.21
C VAL A 260 -18.95 -17.36 -4.63
N MET A 261 -18.15 -17.78 -5.60
CA MET A 261 -18.12 -19.19 -6.06
C MET A 261 -17.40 -20.16 -5.10
N GLN A 262 -16.61 -19.70 -4.14
CA GLN A 262 -16.18 -20.57 -3.02
C GLN A 262 -17.28 -20.74 -1.98
N VAL A 263 -18.11 -19.72 -1.81
CA VAL A 263 -19.21 -19.68 -0.85
C VAL A 263 -20.49 -20.23 -1.48
N LEU A 264 -20.66 -20.29 -2.81
CA LEU A 264 -21.91 -20.73 -3.47
C LEU A 264 -22.16 -22.23 -3.37
N PRO A 265 -21.16 -23.13 -3.58
CA PRO A 265 -21.32 -24.56 -3.29
C PRO A 265 -21.54 -24.78 -1.80
N ILE A 266 -20.80 -24.03 -0.96
CA ILE A 266 -20.99 -23.97 0.48
C ILE A 266 -22.42 -23.54 0.81
N ILE A 267 -22.98 -22.46 0.26
CA ILE A 267 -24.37 -21.97 0.49
C ILE A 267 -25.40 -23.00 0.04
N LEU A 268 -25.19 -23.64 -1.12
CA LEU A 268 -26.09 -24.66 -1.66
C LEU A 268 -26.09 -25.95 -0.83
N GLU A 269 -24.96 -26.31 -0.22
CA GLU A 269 -24.86 -27.43 0.72
C GLU A 269 -25.18 -27.05 2.18
N LEU A 270 -25.00 -25.78 2.56
CA LEU A 270 -25.24 -25.22 3.90
C LEU A 270 -26.71 -25.13 4.26
N VAL A 271 -27.63 -25.18 3.30
CA VAL A 271 -29.07 -25.34 3.60
C VAL A 271 -29.26 -26.56 4.54
N ASN A 272 -28.41 -27.59 4.39
CA ASN A 272 -28.40 -28.80 5.21
C ASN A 272 -27.31 -28.83 6.30
N ALA A 273 -26.54 -27.76 6.50
CA ALA A 273 -25.48 -27.73 7.51
C ALA A 273 -26.01 -27.45 8.93
N PRO A 274 -25.24 -27.86 9.97
CA PRO A 274 -25.54 -27.51 11.35
C PRO A 274 -25.81 -26.02 11.53
N ALA A 275 -26.76 -25.69 12.42
CA ALA A 275 -27.18 -24.31 12.67
C ALA A 275 -26.01 -23.36 12.98
N ALA A 276 -25.02 -23.84 13.73
CA ALA A 276 -23.83 -23.07 14.09
C ALA A 276 -22.98 -22.65 12.87
N ILE A 277 -22.85 -23.52 11.86
CA ILE A 277 -22.10 -23.21 10.64
C ILE A 277 -22.88 -22.19 9.79
N ARG A 278 -24.20 -22.38 9.68
CA ARG A 278 -25.07 -21.41 8.98
C ARG A 278 -25.00 -20.02 9.59
N GLU A 279 -24.91 -19.93 10.92
CA GLU A 279 -24.75 -18.67 11.63
C GLU A 279 -23.43 -17.97 11.29
N VAL A 280 -22.29 -18.68 11.32
CA VAL A 280 -20.97 -18.14 10.92
C VAL A 280 -21.01 -17.59 9.50
N VAL A 281 -21.60 -18.35 8.57
CA VAL A 281 -21.66 -17.95 7.16
C VAL A 281 -22.57 -16.73 6.99
N SER A 282 -23.70 -16.68 7.70
CA SER A 282 -24.60 -15.53 7.68
C SER A 282 -23.91 -14.26 8.19
N LEU A 283 -23.18 -14.38 9.30
CA LEU A 283 -22.37 -13.28 9.86
C LEU A 283 -21.29 -12.83 8.88
N TYR A 284 -20.61 -13.76 8.20
CA TYR A 284 -19.60 -13.42 7.20
C TYR A 284 -20.19 -12.73 5.97
N VAL A 285 -21.30 -13.25 5.43
CA VAL A 285 -21.97 -12.62 4.29
C VAL A 285 -22.39 -11.21 4.66
N TYR A 286 -23.00 -11.01 5.83
CA TYR A 286 -23.39 -9.68 6.26
C TYR A 286 -22.18 -8.77 6.48
N TRP A 287 -21.11 -9.29 7.10
CA TRP A 287 -19.87 -8.53 7.27
C TRP A 287 -19.27 -8.13 5.91
N HIS A 288 -19.28 -9.04 4.95
CA HIS A 288 -18.78 -8.79 3.60
C HIS A 288 -19.61 -7.73 2.87
N THR A 289 -20.95 -7.77 2.97
CA THR A 289 -21.80 -6.75 2.35
C THR A 289 -21.57 -5.38 2.98
N GLU A 290 -21.45 -5.31 4.31
CA GLU A 290 -21.18 -4.07 5.04
C GLU A 290 -19.82 -3.48 4.71
N VAL A 291 -18.78 -4.30 4.59
CA VAL A 291 -17.41 -3.83 4.31
C VAL A 291 -17.20 -3.47 2.84
N TRP A 292 -17.81 -4.21 1.90
CA TRP A 292 -17.46 -4.14 0.48
C TRP A 292 -18.53 -3.52 -0.40
N LEU A 293 -19.81 -3.84 -0.17
CA LEU A 293 -20.91 -3.42 -1.05
C LEU A 293 -21.52 -2.10 -0.61
N ARG A 294 -21.33 -1.71 0.66
CA ARG A 294 -21.81 -0.44 1.16
C ARG A 294 -21.03 0.73 0.52
N PRO A 295 -21.70 1.72 -0.07
CA PRO A 295 -21.02 2.83 -0.75
C PRO A 295 -20.41 3.87 0.20
N TYR A 296 -20.93 3.99 1.43
CA TYR A 296 -20.42 4.92 2.44
C TYR A 296 -20.81 4.46 3.85
N HIS A 297 -20.05 4.89 4.86
CA HIS A 297 -20.32 4.63 6.26
C HIS A 297 -20.60 5.91 7.05
N THR A 298 -21.55 5.83 7.98
CA THR A 298 -21.75 6.75 9.11
C THR A 298 -21.13 6.16 10.39
N GLU A 299 -20.97 6.94 11.45
CA GLU A 299 -20.51 6.39 12.75
C GLU A 299 -21.41 5.26 13.24
N ASP A 300 -22.73 5.42 13.15
CA ASP A 300 -23.66 4.37 13.57
C ASP A 300 -23.45 3.07 12.78
N SER A 301 -23.25 3.16 11.46
CA SER A 301 -22.97 1.98 10.64
C SER A 301 -21.61 1.35 10.97
N LEU A 302 -20.64 2.15 11.41
CA LEU A 302 -19.32 1.67 11.82
C LEU A 302 -19.39 0.96 13.16
N ASP A 303 -20.22 1.43 14.09
CA ASP A 303 -20.44 0.77 15.37
C ASP A 303 -21.18 -0.56 15.18
N VAL A 304 -22.14 -0.62 14.25
CA VAL A 304 -22.77 -1.89 13.81
C VAL A 304 -21.73 -2.83 13.19
N LEU A 305 -20.88 -2.33 12.30
CA LEU A 305 -19.82 -3.14 11.67
C LEU A 305 -18.79 -3.64 12.69
N ASP A 306 -18.44 -2.83 13.69
CA ASP A 306 -17.53 -3.23 14.77
C ASP A 306 -18.11 -4.38 15.59
N LEU A 307 -19.39 -4.27 15.98
CA LEU A 307 -20.11 -5.32 16.68
C LEU A 307 -20.25 -6.59 15.82
N LEU A 308 -20.55 -6.43 14.53
CA LEU A 308 -20.66 -7.54 13.58
C LEU A 308 -19.32 -8.28 13.42
N THR A 309 -18.22 -7.53 13.31
CA THR A 309 -16.86 -8.10 13.22
C THR A 309 -16.53 -8.88 14.50
N LYS A 310 -16.85 -8.32 15.68
CA LYS A 310 -16.64 -9.00 16.96
C LYS A 310 -17.42 -10.31 17.06
N LYS A 311 -18.71 -10.27 16.73
CA LYS A 311 -19.58 -11.46 16.71
C LYS A 311 -19.07 -12.52 15.74
N LEU A 312 -18.66 -12.11 14.54
CA LEU A 312 -18.12 -13.03 13.55
C LEU A 312 -16.85 -13.74 14.04
N VAL A 313 -15.88 -13.00 14.58
CA VAL A 313 -14.63 -13.59 15.10
C VAL A 313 -14.92 -14.52 16.28
N ALA A 314 -15.74 -14.10 17.24
CA ALA A 314 -16.11 -14.95 18.38
C ALA A 314 -16.80 -16.24 17.92
N LYS A 315 -17.73 -16.16 16.96
CA LYS A 315 -18.45 -17.33 16.44
C LYS A 315 -17.54 -18.25 15.62
N LEU A 316 -16.57 -17.69 14.89
CA LEU A 316 -15.56 -18.49 14.18
C LEU A 316 -14.73 -19.34 15.15
N VAL A 317 -14.28 -18.76 16.26
CA VAL A 317 -13.53 -19.47 17.31
C VAL A 317 -14.41 -20.52 18.00
N ASP A 318 -15.64 -20.16 18.38
CA ASP A 318 -16.61 -21.06 19.02
C ASP A 318 -16.89 -22.33 18.18
N VAL A 319 -17.05 -22.16 16.86
CA VAL A 319 -17.46 -23.27 15.98
C VAL A 319 -16.29 -24.09 15.44
N PHE A 320 -15.17 -23.43 15.12
CA PHE A 320 -14.06 -24.05 14.39
C PHE A 320 -12.73 -24.06 15.17
N GLY A 321 -12.69 -23.49 16.37
CA GLY A 321 -11.46 -23.29 17.15
C GLY A 321 -10.72 -24.60 17.42
N GLU A 322 -11.42 -25.62 17.89
CA GLU A 322 -10.84 -26.94 18.22
C GLU A 322 -10.22 -27.65 17.01
N GLN A 323 -10.75 -27.41 15.81
CA GLN A 323 -10.29 -28.02 14.57
C GLN A 323 -9.09 -27.28 13.95
N GLN A 324 -8.68 -26.15 14.54
CA GLN A 324 -7.58 -25.32 14.05
C GLN A 324 -6.49 -25.24 15.12
N SER A 325 -5.28 -25.70 14.79
CA SER A 325 -4.14 -25.78 15.73
C SER A 325 -3.73 -24.49 16.45
N SER A 326 -4.19 -23.32 16.00
CA SER A 326 -3.96 -22.04 16.67
C SER A 326 -5.24 -21.38 17.17
N GLU A 327 -6.39 -22.07 17.14
CA GLU A 327 -7.70 -21.54 17.56
C GLU A 327 -8.02 -20.16 16.95
N PHE A 328 -7.69 -19.99 15.67
CA PHE A 328 -7.81 -18.72 14.93
C PHE A 328 -6.99 -17.53 15.48
N ASN A 329 -6.00 -17.77 16.35
CA ASN A 329 -4.98 -16.78 16.71
C ASN A 329 -4.01 -16.53 15.54
N LEU A 330 -4.57 -15.93 14.49
CA LEU A 330 -3.91 -15.64 13.21
C LEU A 330 -3.91 -14.12 13.01
N PRO A 331 -2.79 -13.52 12.57
CA PRO A 331 -2.71 -12.08 12.28
C PRO A 331 -3.77 -11.61 11.27
N LYS A 332 -4.19 -12.48 10.35
CA LYS A 332 -5.26 -12.19 9.38
C LYS A 332 -6.64 -12.05 10.01
N VAL A 333 -6.95 -12.89 11.02
CA VAL A 333 -8.20 -12.78 11.78
C VAL A 333 -8.16 -11.51 12.62
N HIS A 334 -7.04 -11.25 13.28
CA HIS A 334 -6.83 -10.01 14.03
C HIS A 334 -6.96 -8.76 13.14
N ALA A 335 -6.46 -8.80 11.89
CA ALA A 335 -6.57 -7.67 10.96
C ALA A 335 -8.03 -7.27 10.66
N MET A 336 -9.00 -8.19 10.79
CA MET A 336 -10.42 -7.85 10.66
C MET A 336 -10.85 -6.84 11.72
N LEU A 337 -10.30 -6.92 12.93
CA LEU A 337 -10.59 -6.01 14.05
C LEU A 337 -10.07 -4.58 13.80
N HIS A 338 -9.21 -4.38 12.81
CA HIS A 338 -8.76 -3.06 12.38
C HIS A 338 -9.60 -2.46 11.25
N VAL A 339 -10.52 -3.20 10.63
CA VAL A 339 -11.27 -2.72 9.44
C VAL A 339 -12.06 -1.45 9.73
N VAL A 340 -12.70 -1.35 10.90
CA VAL A 340 -13.47 -0.15 11.27
C VAL A 340 -12.57 1.07 11.45
N ASP A 341 -11.42 0.90 12.11
CA ASP A 341 -10.42 1.97 12.27
C ASP A 341 -9.86 2.40 10.89
N ASP A 342 -9.65 1.43 10.01
CA ASP A 342 -9.20 1.67 8.64
C ASP A 342 -10.25 2.36 7.80
N ILE A 343 -11.54 2.09 7.99
CA ILE A 343 -12.61 2.81 7.29
C ILE A 343 -12.73 4.25 7.80
N ARG A 344 -12.62 4.45 9.12
CA ARG A 344 -12.63 5.79 9.73
C ARG A 344 -11.49 6.68 9.21
N ARG A 345 -10.34 6.09 8.91
CA ARG A 345 -9.18 6.78 8.31
C ARG A 345 -9.30 6.88 6.78
N GLY A 346 -9.49 5.72 6.16
CA GLY A 346 -9.25 5.36 4.77
C GLY A 346 -10.48 5.43 3.84
N GLY A 347 -11.67 5.64 4.39
CA GLY A 347 -12.92 5.44 3.67
C GLY A 347 -13.18 3.96 3.40
N ILE A 348 -14.07 3.63 2.47
CA ILE A 348 -14.35 2.22 2.15
C ILE A 348 -13.11 1.50 1.57
N PRO A 349 -12.94 0.18 1.80
CA PRO A 349 -11.77 -0.59 1.32
C PRO A 349 -11.53 -0.54 -0.20
N ALA A 350 -12.57 -0.28 -0.99
CA ALA A 350 -12.44 -0.03 -2.43
C ALA A 350 -11.44 1.10 -2.76
N HIS A 351 -11.15 2.00 -1.80
CA HIS A 351 -10.16 3.05 -1.96
C HIS A 351 -8.70 2.61 -1.72
N TYR A 352 -8.46 1.46 -1.08
CA TYR A 352 -7.11 1.04 -0.69
C TYR A 352 -6.86 -0.47 -0.80
N CYS A 353 -7.65 -1.18 -1.62
CA CYS A 353 -7.50 -2.62 -1.84
C CYS A 353 -6.25 -2.97 -2.67
N THR A 354 -5.71 -4.17 -2.46
CA THR A 354 -4.56 -4.74 -3.19
C THR A 354 -4.91 -5.25 -4.60
N ASP A 355 -6.14 -5.72 -4.85
CA ASP A 355 -6.66 -6.16 -6.18
C ASP A 355 -6.25 -5.20 -7.31
N MET A 356 -6.36 -3.93 -6.96
CA MET A 356 -6.13 -2.75 -7.75
C MET A 356 -4.71 -2.65 -8.34
N TYR A 357 -3.72 -3.22 -7.65
CA TYR A 357 -2.30 -3.12 -8.00
C TYR A 357 -1.79 -4.31 -8.82
N GLU A 358 -2.51 -5.43 -8.84
CA GLU A 358 -2.14 -6.57 -9.69
C GLU A 358 -2.21 -6.21 -11.19
N HIS A 359 -3.26 -5.48 -11.60
CA HIS A 359 -3.37 -4.94 -12.96
C HIS A 359 -2.24 -3.97 -13.31
N LEU A 360 -1.77 -3.17 -12.34
CA LEU A 360 -0.65 -2.25 -12.56
C LEU A 360 0.66 -2.99 -12.75
N HIS A 361 0.92 -4.05 -11.99
CA HIS A 361 2.10 -4.89 -12.22
C HIS A 361 2.12 -5.41 -13.66
N ILE A 362 0.97 -5.75 -14.23
CA ILE A 362 0.89 -6.14 -15.64
C ILE A 362 1.25 -4.94 -16.54
N ALA A 363 0.60 -3.80 -16.36
CA ALA A 363 0.70 -2.64 -17.24
C ALA A 363 2.03 -1.88 -17.14
N LEU A 364 2.52 -1.64 -15.92
CA LEU A 364 3.66 -0.77 -15.61
C LEU A 364 4.97 -1.52 -15.35
N MET A 365 4.92 -2.84 -15.12
CA MET A 365 6.12 -3.66 -14.91
C MET A 365 6.30 -4.75 -15.97
N LYS A 366 5.37 -5.70 -16.04
CA LYS A 366 5.52 -6.91 -16.87
C LYS A 366 5.52 -6.57 -18.36
N ARG A 367 4.60 -5.72 -18.85
CA ARG A 367 4.57 -5.28 -20.26
C ARG A 367 5.82 -4.47 -20.64
N PRO A 368 6.24 -3.44 -19.88
CA PRO A 368 7.50 -2.73 -20.08
C PRO A 368 8.73 -3.63 -20.08
N TYR A 369 8.80 -4.58 -19.13
CA TYR A 369 9.85 -5.57 -19.09
C TYR A 369 9.87 -6.41 -20.37
N ARG A 370 8.72 -6.99 -20.78
CA ARG A 370 8.60 -7.84 -21.99
C ARG A 370 9.07 -7.16 -23.26
N THR A 371 8.79 -5.86 -23.39
CA THR A 371 9.17 -5.05 -24.57
C THR A 371 10.52 -4.34 -24.43
N SER A 372 11.30 -4.64 -23.38
CA SER A 372 12.65 -4.12 -23.19
C SER A 372 13.70 -5.02 -23.84
N ASN A 373 14.89 -4.48 -24.08
CA ASN A 373 16.03 -5.24 -24.57
C ASN A 373 16.76 -6.06 -23.48
N LYS A 374 16.22 -6.10 -22.26
CA LYS A 374 16.74 -6.82 -21.07
C LYS A 374 18.12 -6.37 -20.56
N LYS A 375 18.70 -5.29 -21.09
CA LYS A 375 19.95 -4.67 -20.61
C LYS A 375 19.64 -3.36 -19.88
N ASN A 376 20.08 -3.19 -18.63
CA ASN A 376 19.71 -2.01 -17.81
C ASN A 376 18.18 -1.80 -17.79
N VAL A 377 17.48 -2.85 -17.37
CA VAL A 377 16.04 -3.00 -17.59
C VAL A 377 15.19 -2.00 -16.81
N GLU A 378 15.67 -1.57 -15.66
CA GLU A 378 14.99 -0.66 -14.72
C GLU A 378 14.71 0.69 -15.39
N SER A 379 15.72 1.25 -16.08
CA SER A 379 15.57 2.52 -16.81
C SER A 379 14.66 2.42 -18.03
N GLN A 380 14.50 1.22 -18.60
CA GLN A 380 13.56 1.00 -19.70
C GLN A 380 12.14 0.84 -19.17
N ILE A 381 11.96 0.10 -18.07
CA ILE A 381 10.67 -0.06 -17.40
C ILE A 381 10.14 1.31 -16.99
N ALA A 382 10.95 2.13 -16.29
CA ALA A 382 10.54 3.46 -15.86
C ALA A 382 10.11 4.37 -17.03
N ARG A 383 10.89 4.41 -18.12
CA ARG A 383 10.54 5.20 -19.31
C ARG A 383 9.26 4.72 -19.99
N LYS A 384 9.11 3.41 -20.16
CA LYS A 384 7.93 2.83 -20.82
C LYS A 384 6.67 2.95 -19.96
N ALA A 385 6.79 2.85 -18.64
CA ALA A 385 5.71 3.11 -17.70
C ALA A 385 5.24 4.57 -17.80
N LEU A 386 6.17 5.52 -17.85
CA LEU A 386 5.85 6.94 -18.05
C LEU A 386 5.17 7.19 -19.40
N VAL A 387 5.63 6.56 -20.48
CA VAL A 387 4.98 6.68 -21.79
C VAL A 387 3.55 6.12 -21.74
N ALA A 388 3.33 4.98 -21.08
CA ALA A 388 2.00 4.41 -20.94
C ALA A 388 1.04 5.34 -20.17
N GLU A 389 1.53 5.99 -19.10
CA GLU A 389 0.79 7.02 -18.36
C GLU A 389 0.44 8.21 -19.26
N LEU A 390 1.42 8.76 -19.99
CA LEU A 390 1.20 9.91 -20.87
C LEU A 390 0.24 9.62 -22.02
N VAL A 391 0.34 8.44 -22.64
CA VAL A 391 -0.57 8.02 -23.72
C VAL A 391 -2.01 7.91 -23.19
N ASP A 392 -2.20 7.34 -22.00
CA ASP A 392 -3.52 7.23 -21.36
C ASP A 392 -4.11 8.62 -21.02
N ILE A 393 -3.26 9.57 -20.63
CA ILE A 393 -3.67 10.97 -20.43
C ILE A 393 -4.08 11.63 -21.76
N LEU A 394 -3.27 11.51 -22.80
CA LEU A 394 -3.50 12.15 -24.10
C LEU A 394 -4.76 11.60 -24.79
N ALA A 395 -4.92 10.28 -24.83
CA ALA A 395 -6.09 9.64 -25.42
C ALA A 395 -7.41 10.15 -24.82
N ARG A 396 -7.40 10.51 -23.54
CA ARG A 396 -8.58 11.05 -22.84
C ARG A 396 -8.80 12.53 -23.03
N GLN A 397 -7.75 13.30 -23.28
CA GLN A 397 -7.91 14.69 -23.67
C GLN A 397 -8.60 14.78 -25.03
N GLU A 398 -8.30 13.86 -25.95
CA GLU A 398 -8.98 13.73 -27.25
C GLU A 398 -10.45 13.31 -27.07
N GLU A 399 -10.74 12.25 -26.30
CA GLU A 399 -12.13 11.83 -25.99
C GLU A 399 -12.96 12.96 -25.34
N GLY A 400 -12.36 13.71 -24.39
CA GLY A 400 -13.03 14.82 -23.72
C GLY A 400 -13.24 16.05 -24.61
N ALA A 401 -12.36 16.28 -25.58
CA ALA A 401 -12.49 17.35 -26.59
C ALA A 401 -13.62 17.04 -27.59
N GLU A 402 -13.75 15.77 -27.99
CA GLU A 402 -14.85 15.31 -28.86
C GLU A 402 -16.22 15.39 -28.14
N ASP A 403 -16.30 14.96 -26.88
CA ASP A 403 -17.53 15.03 -26.07
C ASP A 403 -17.98 16.46 -25.77
N SER A 404 -17.03 17.39 -25.58
CA SER A 404 -17.32 18.82 -25.35
C SER A 404 -17.66 19.57 -26.63
N ALA A 405 -17.11 19.17 -27.78
CA ALA A 405 -17.55 19.65 -29.08
C ALA A 405 -18.97 19.14 -29.45
N ALA A 406 -19.38 17.98 -28.94
CA ALA A 406 -20.72 17.42 -29.14
C ALA A 406 -21.80 18.03 -28.22
N ARG A 407 -21.43 18.62 -27.06
CA ARG A 407 -22.36 19.23 -26.10
C ARG A 407 -22.27 20.76 -26.13
N ASN A 408 -23.01 21.38 -27.05
CA ASN A 408 -23.22 22.84 -27.03
C ASN A 408 -23.85 23.27 -25.69
N GLY A 409 -23.10 24.07 -24.91
CA GLY A 409 -23.65 24.95 -23.89
C GLY A 409 -23.92 24.35 -22.51
N ALA A 410 -22.93 23.74 -21.86
CA ALA A 410 -22.76 23.79 -20.40
C ALA A 410 -21.39 23.25 -20.02
N LEU A 411 -20.55 24.07 -19.38
CA LEU A 411 -19.30 23.65 -18.74
C LEU A 411 -19.62 22.77 -17.50
N SER A 412 -20.04 21.52 -17.71
CA SER A 412 -20.08 20.52 -16.65
C SER A 412 -18.77 19.73 -16.68
N GLN A 413 -17.93 19.89 -15.66
CA GLN A 413 -16.67 19.18 -15.50
C GLN A 413 -16.92 17.66 -15.41
N GLY A 414 -16.43 16.91 -16.39
CA GLY A 414 -16.40 15.46 -16.34
C GLY A 414 -15.29 14.92 -15.43
N PRO A 415 -15.37 13.63 -15.04
CA PRO A 415 -14.38 12.96 -14.18
C PRO A 415 -12.94 13.00 -14.71
N ILE A 416 -12.77 13.23 -16.02
CA ILE A 416 -11.47 13.31 -16.72
C ILE A 416 -10.63 14.49 -16.24
N GLY A 417 -11.26 15.63 -15.89
CA GLY A 417 -10.58 16.75 -15.27
C GLY A 417 -9.86 16.28 -14.01
N HIS A 418 -10.60 15.81 -13.01
CA HIS A 418 -10.07 15.41 -11.70
C HIS A 418 -8.81 14.51 -11.69
N VAL A 419 -8.56 13.71 -12.73
CA VAL A 419 -7.41 12.79 -12.79
C VAL A 419 -6.16 13.38 -13.43
N THR A 420 -6.28 14.08 -14.56
CA THR A 420 -5.17 14.87 -15.13
C THR A 420 -4.72 15.93 -14.11
N HIS A 421 -5.69 16.39 -13.31
CA HIS A 421 -5.61 17.43 -12.29
C HIS A 421 -4.88 17.01 -10.99
N ALA A 422 -4.99 15.75 -10.60
CA ALA A 422 -4.36 15.21 -9.40
C ALA A 422 -2.93 14.70 -9.67
N LEU A 423 -2.59 14.39 -10.93
CA LEU A 423 -1.25 13.95 -11.32
C LEU A 423 -0.24 15.09 -11.45
N THR A 424 -0.67 16.33 -11.70
CA THR A 424 0.23 17.49 -11.68
C THR A 424 0.96 17.59 -10.33
N PHE A 425 0.28 17.20 -9.24
CA PHE A 425 0.90 16.99 -7.92
C PHE A 425 2.08 16.02 -7.96
N ILE A 426 1.92 14.88 -8.63
CA ILE A 426 2.91 13.80 -8.67
C ILE A 426 4.02 14.10 -9.71
N VAL A 427 3.70 14.86 -10.77
CA VAL A 427 4.67 15.34 -11.78
C VAL A 427 5.60 16.41 -11.23
N GLU A 428 5.08 17.35 -10.42
CA GLU A 428 5.90 18.36 -9.74
C GLU A 428 6.56 17.82 -8.45
N TRP A 429 6.14 16.65 -7.96
CA TRP A 429 6.78 15.98 -6.82
C TRP A 429 8.12 15.36 -7.23
N PRO A 430 9.24 15.75 -6.61
CA PRO A 430 10.54 15.23 -6.99
C PRO A 430 10.76 13.84 -6.35
N PHE A 431 10.10 12.81 -6.86
CA PHE A 431 10.55 11.45 -6.61
C PHE A 431 11.91 11.27 -7.28
N ARG A 432 12.99 11.27 -6.48
CA ARG A 432 14.31 10.90 -6.98
C ARG A 432 14.27 9.42 -7.31
N LEU A 433 14.38 9.09 -8.60
CA LEU A 433 14.70 7.73 -9.05
C LEU A 433 15.99 7.28 -8.34
N VAL A 434 15.86 6.35 -7.38
CA VAL A 434 17.00 5.68 -6.78
C VAL A 434 17.60 4.78 -7.85
N LYS A 435 18.67 5.23 -8.51
CA LYS A 435 19.40 4.39 -9.47
C LYS A 435 20.09 3.26 -8.72
N THR A 436 20.04 2.08 -9.32
CA THR A 436 20.81 0.90 -8.93
C THR A 436 22.31 1.16 -9.10
N THR A 437 22.98 1.60 -8.05
CA THR A 437 24.45 1.51 -7.98
C THR A 437 24.83 0.05 -7.76
N ARG A 438 25.94 -0.43 -8.33
CA ARG A 438 26.48 -1.76 -7.98
C ARG A 438 26.85 -1.76 -6.50
N TYR A 439 26.08 -2.47 -5.67
CA TYR A 439 26.40 -2.65 -4.26
C TYR A 439 27.17 -3.95 -4.06
N THR A 440 28.36 -3.87 -3.48
CA THR A 440 29.03 -5.04 -2.90
C THR A 440 28.52 -5.21 -1.47
N ILE A 441 27.79 -6.30 -1.19
CA ILE A 441 27.30 -6.60 0.16
C ILE A 441 28.50 -7.07 1.01
N GLY A 442 29.13 -6.13 1.74
CA GLY A 442 30.28 -6.38 2.61
C GLY A 442 30.01 -6.08 4.10
N MET A 443 30.88 -6.58 4.98
CA MET A 443 30.83 -6.44 6.46
C MET A 443 31.08 -5.02 7.01
N HIS A 444 31.07 -3.96 6.19
CA HIS A 444 31.38 -2.62 6.69
C HIS A 444 30.24 -2.08 7.58
N SER A 445 30.63 -1.62 8.77
CA SER A 445 29.79 -1.01 9.82
C SER A 445 29.28 0.39 9.47
N SER A 446 29.74 0.97 8.36
CA SER A 446 29.29 2.27 7.85
C SER A 446 28.56 2.09 6.52
N LEU A 447 27.25 2.34 6.54
CA LEU A 447 26.47 2.71 5.36
C LEU A 447 26.79 4.17 5.02
N GLU A 448 28.02 4.49 4.63
CA GLU A 448 28.27 5.77 3.98
C GLU A 448 27.71 5.69 2.55
N PRO A 449 26.76 6.56 2.16
CA PRO A 449 26.44 6.71 0.76
C PRO A 449 27.69 7.23 0.05
N LEU A 450 28.32 6.40 -0.78
CA LEU A 450 29.30 6.84 -1.77
C LEU A 450 28.61 7.80 -2.73
N LEU A 451 28.60 9.08 -2.38
CA LEU A 451 28.32 10.19 -3.29
C LEU A 451 29.52 10.27 -4.26
N PHE A 452 29.34 9.78 -5.49
CA PHE A 452 30.31 10.08 -6.53
C PHE A 452 30.31 11.58 -6.81
N SER A 453 31.42 12.23 -6.48
CA SER A 453 31.82 13.52 -7.02
C SER A 453 31.93 13.42 -8.54
N THR A 454 31.21 14.29 -9.25
CA THR A 454 31.27 14.43 -10.70
C THR A 454 32.59 15.11 -11.10
N ALA A 455 33.68 14.36 -11.12
CA ALA A 455 34.92 14.78 -11.76
C ALA A 455 35.45 13.64 -12.63
N GLY A 456 34.97 13.56 -13.87
CA GLY A 456 35.40 12.56 -14.84
C GLY A 456 34.58 12.63 -16.11
N ARG A 457 35.19 13.15 -17.17
CA ARG A 457 34.62 13.48 -18.48
C ARG A 457 33.83 12.30 -19.08
N GLY A 458 32.57 12.55 -19.44
CA GLY A 458 31.70 11.60 -20.16
C GLY A 458 30.32 11.47 -19.51
N SER A 459 29.50 12.53 -19.57
CA SER A 459 28.16 12.61 -18.98
C SER A 459 27.18 11.58 -19.57
N PRO A 460 26.57 10.67 -18.78
CA PRO A 460 25.26 10.14 -19.09
C PRO A 460 24.24 11.01 -18.35
N THR A 461 23.83 12.09 -19.02
CA THR A 461 22.70 12.93 -18.65
C THR A 461 21.47 12.04 -18.45
N LEU A 462 21.02 11.87 -17.20
CA LEU A 462 19.70 11.34 -16.92
C LEU A 462 18.71 12.45 -17.29
N LEU A 463 18.05 12.33 -18.44
CA LEU A 463 16.92 13.18 -18.79
C LEU A 463 15.86 13.03 -17.69
N LEU A 464 15.76 14.04 -16.82
CA LEU A 464 14.45 14.49 -16.35
C LEU A 464 13.71 14.94 -17.61
N LEU A 465 12.81 14.10 -18.13
CA LEU A 465 11.80 14.55 -19.08
C LEU A 465 10.77 15.37 -18.27
N ILE A 466 11.17 16.59 -17.93
CA ILE A 466 10.22 17.70 -17.86
C ILE A 466 10.17 18.22 -19.28
N THR A 467 9.23 17.74 -20.09
CA THR A 467 8.79 18.54 -21.22
C THR A 467 8.03 19.71 -20.63
N PRO A 468 8.51 20.96 -20.71
CA PRO A 468 7.62 22.08 -20.50
C PRO A 468 6.55 21.98 -21.58
N LEU A 469 5.28 21.98 -21.19
CA LEU A 469 4.23 22.47 -22.09
C LEU A 469 4.55 23.95 -22.31
N THR A 470 5.48 24.24 -23.23
CA THR A 470 5.53 25.54 -23.86
C THR A 470 4.28 25.63 -24.71
N THR A 471 3.25 26.27 -24.17
CA THR A 471 2.25 26.95 -24.97
C THR A 471 3.01 27.90 -25.89
N GLN A 472 3.27 27.47 -27.13
CA GLN A 472 3.56 28.40 -28.22
C GLN A 472 2.32 29.28 -28.34
N MET A 473 2.38 30.47 -27.75
CA MET A 473 1.56 31.58 -28.19
C MET A 473 1.95 31.84 -29.65
N HIS A 474 1.13 31.34 -30.57
CA HIS A 474 1.09 31.87 -31.92
C HIS A 474 0.78 33.38 -31.80
N LYS A 475 1.78 34.20 -32.06
CA LYS A 475 1.58 35.60 -32.44
C LYS A 475 1.05 35.60 -33.87
N ASP A 476 -0.26 35.42 -34.01
CA ASP A 476 -0.93 35.82 -35.24
C ASP A 476 -1.31 37.29 -35.07
N SER A 477 -0.43 38.12 -35.59
CA SER A 477 -0.74 39.47 -36.02
C SER A 477 -1.81 39.41 -37.11
N ALA A 478 -3.02 39.84 -36.78
CA ALA A 478 -3.98 40.30 -37.78
C ALA A 478 -4.80 41.45 -37.18
N SER A 479 -4.36 42.65 -37.49
CA SER A 479 -5.20 43.84 -37.62
C SER A 479 -6.48 43.52 -38.38
N TYR A 480 -7.64 43.92 -37.88
CA TYR A 480 -8.70 44.56 -38.67
C TYR A 480 -9.65 45.29 -37.72
N SER A 481 -9.63 46.62 -37.87
CA SER A 481 -10.65 47.66 -37.56
C SER A 481 -11.64 47.44 -36.42
#